data_AF-A0A2V9VX01-F1
#
_entry.id   AF-A0A2V9VX01-F1
#
_cell.length_a   1.000
_cell.length_b   1.000
_cell.length_c   1.000
_cell.angle_alpha   90.00
_cell.angle_beta   90.00
_cell.angle_gamma   90.00
#
_symmetry.space_group_name_H-M   'P 1'
#
loop_
_entity.id
_entity.type
_entity.pdbx_description
1 polymer ?
#
loop_
_entity_poly.entity_id
_entity_poly.type
_entity_poly.pdbx_seq_one_letter_code
_entity_poly.pdbx_strand_id
1 'polypeptide(L)' 'FVVAHFHYVIVGGILFALFGAFYYWFPKMSGKMYSETLGKLHFWIFVIGFHLTFDFMHIPGLLGMPRRI' A
#
# COMPACT_ATOMS: atom_id res chain seq x y z
N PHE A 1 -6.15 0.17 17.23
CA PHE A 1 -6.28 -1.13 16.52
C PHE A 1 -7.11 -0.97 15.24
N VAL A 2 -8.37 -0.51 15.33
CA VAL A 2 -9.28 -0.38 14.18
C VAL A 2 -8.72 0.45 13.02
N VAL A 3 -7.99 1.55 13.30
CA VAL A 3 -7.35 2.35 12.24
C VAL A 3 -6.33 1.51 11.47
N ALA A 4 -5.46 0.78 12.19
CA ALA A 4 -4.47 -0.11 11.59
C ALA A 4 -5.15 -1.19 10.72
N HIS A 5 -6.14 -1.88 11.28
CA HIS A 5 -6.90 -2.92 10.57
C HIS A 5 -7.56 -2.40 9.28
N PHE A 6 -8.28 -1.28 9.37
CA PHE A 6 -8.98 -0.68 8.22
C PHE A 6 -8.01 -0.32 7.08
N HIS A 7 -6.87 0.32 7.43
CA HIS A 7 -5.86 0.65 6.44
C HIS A 7 -5.18 -0.59 5.88
N TYR A 8 -4.97 -1.62 6.69
CA TYR A 8 -4.37 -2.87 6.21
C TYR A 8 -5.21 -3.54 5.13
N VAL A 9 -6.53 -3.59 5.32
CA VAL A 9 -7.45 -4.22 4.37
C VAL A 9 -7.62 -3.37 3.11
N ILE A 10 -7.80 -2.06 3.24
CA ILE A 10 -8.03 -1.19 2.08
C ILE A 10 -6.76 -0.99 1.27
N VAL A 11 -5.64 -0.65 1.93
CA VAL A 11 -4.37 -0.45 1.22
C VAL A 11 -3.89 -1.78 0.68
N GLY A 12 -3.83 -2.81 1.54
CA GLY A 12 -3.39 -4.17 1.18
C GLY A 12 -4.23 -4.83 0.09
N GLY A 13 -5.54 -4.63 0.08
CA GLY A 13 -6.44 -5.19 -0.92
C GLY A 13 -6.64 -4.28 -2.13
N ILE A 14 -7.27 -3.13 -1.92
CA ILE A 14 -7.75 -2.27 -3.02
C ILE A 14 -6.59 -1.53 -3.68
N LEU A 15 -5.72 -0.88 -2.91
CA LEU A 15 -4.69 -0.02 -3.50
C LEU A 15 -3.61 -0.82 -4.23
N PHE A 16 -3.19 -1.98 -3.70
CA PHE A 16 -2.31 -2.89 -4.43
C PHE A 16 -2.95 -3.44 -5.70
N ALA A 17 -4.25 -3.77 -5.68
CA ALA A 17 -4.96 -4.18 -6.89
C ALA A 17 -4.99 -3.07 -7.94
N LEU A 18 -5.21 -1.82 -7.53
CA LEU A 18 -5.15 -0.66 -8.43
C LEU A 18 -3.75 -0.44 -9.03
N PHE A 19 -2.69 -0.61 -8.24
CA PHE A 19 -1.33 -0.54 -8.78
C PHE A 19 -1.02 -1.69 -9.74
N GLY A 20 -1.44 -2.92 -9.40
CA GLY A 20 -1.31 -4.07 -10.29
C GLY A 20 -2.05 -3.86 -11.60
N ALA A 21 -3.28 -3.36 -11.53
CA ALA A 21 -4.08 -2.95 -12.68
C ALA A 21 -3.35 -1.90 -13.53
N PHE A 22 -2.84 -0.85 -12.89
CA PHE A 22 -2.11 0.20 -13.58
C PHE A 22 -0.89 -0.36 -14.31
N TYR A 23 0.01 -1.09 -13.65
CA TYR A 23 1.18 -1.66 -14.31
C TYR A 23 0.82 -2.62 -15.44
N TYR A 24 -0.25 -3.41 -15.27
CA TYR A 24 -0.69 -4.36 -16.28
C TYR A 24 -1.28 -3.68 -17.53
N TRP A 25 -2.14 -2.67 -17.36
CA TRP A 25 -2.84 -2.01 -18.46
C TRP A 25 -2.15 -0.73 -18.98
N PHE A 26 -1.11 -0.23 -18.32
CA PHE A 26 -0.40 1.00 -18.73
C PHE A 26 0.08 0.99 -20.18
N PRO A 27 0.68 -0.10 -20.72
CA PRO A 27 1.09 -0.15 -22.12
C PRO A 27 -0.10 -0.04 -23.08
N LYS A 28 -1.26 -0.59 -22.69
CA LYS A 28 -2.48 -0.54 -23.47
C LYS A 28 -3.10 0.87 -23.48
N MET A 29 -3.00 1.59 -22.36
CA MET A 29 -3.57 2.94 -22.22
C MET A 29 -2.69 4.02 -22.88
N SER A 30 -1.37 3.93 -22.73
CA SER A 30 -0.43 4.99 -23.16
C SER A 30 0.31 4.71 -24.45
N GLY A 31 0.26 3.46 -24.95
CA GLY A 31 1.08 3.00 -26.08
C GLY A 31 2.58 2.90 -25.78
N LYS A 32 3.01 3.11 -24.52
CA LYS A 32 4.41 3.08 -24.08
C LYS A 32 4.61 2.10 -22.93
N MET A 33 5.74 1.41 -22.93
CA MET A 33 6.17 0.59 -21.79
C MET A 33 6.74 1.50 -20.69
N TYR A 34 6.36 1.21 -19.44
CA TYR A 34 7.00 1.83 -18.28
C TYR A 34 8.38 1.21 -18.03
N SER A 35 9.23 1.88 -17.25
CA SER A 35 10.51 1.30 -16.82
C SER A 35 10.27 0.22 -15.75
N GLU A 36 10.63 -1.03 -16.05
CA GLU A 36 10.50 -2.13 -15.10
C GLU A 36 11.30 -1.91 -13.82
N THR A 37 12.48 -1.30 -13.91
CA THR A 37 13.32 -0.99 -12.74
C THR A 37 12.61 -0.02 -11.80
N LEU A 38 12.02 1.06 -12.34
CA LEU A 38 11.25 2.01 -11.53
C LEU A 38 9.96 1.38 -10.98
N GLY A 39 9.30 0.52 -11.75
CA GLY A 39 8.13 -0.22 -11.29
C GLY A 39 8.43 -1.14 -10.10
N LYS A 40 9.53 -1.91 -10.18
CA LYS A 40 10.00 -2.77 -9.08
C LYS A 40 10.44 -1.94 -7.87
N LEU A 41 11.11 -0.80 -8.09
CA LEU A 41 11.52 0.09 -7.01
C LEU A 41 10.29 0.66 -6.27
N HIS A 42 9.30 1.16 -7.01
CA HIS A 42 8.03 1.63 -6.44
C HIS A 42 7.36 0.52 -5.63
N PHE A 43 7.25 -0.70 -6.18
CA PHE A 43 6.66 -1.83 -5.49
C PHE A 43 7.34 -2.10 -4.14
N TRP A 44 8.66 -2.23 -4.11
CA TRP A 44 9.39 -2.54 -2.87
C TRP A 44 9.32 -1.43 -1.83
N ILE A 45 9.51 -0.16 -2.24
CA ILE A 45 9.40 0.98 -1.33
C ILE A 45 7.99 1.03 -0.74
N PHE A 46 6.96 0.83 -1.58
CA PHE A 46 5.57 0.90 -1.13
C PHE A 46 5.21 -0.26 -0.20
N VAL A 47 5.59 -1.50 -0.51
CA VAL A 47 5.35 -2.68 0.35
C VAL A 47 6.00 -2.52 1.71
N ILE A 48 7.27 -2.12 1.74
CA ILE A 48 8.01 -1.95 2.99
C ILE A 48 7.39 -0.79 3.79
N GLY A 49 7.18 0.37 3.17
CA GLY A 49 6.58 1.52 3.82
C GLY A 49 5.17 1.24 4.37
N PHE A 50 4.36 0.46 3.65
CA PHE A 50 3.03 0.03 4.07
C PHE A 50 3.08 -0.78 5.38
N HIS A 51 3.91 -1.82 5.45
CA HIS A 51 4.04 -2.63 6.67
C HIS A 51 4.63 -1.80 7.81
N LEU A 52 5.71 -1.03 7.55
CA LEU A 52 6.35 -0.20 8.56
C LEU A 52 5.43 0.90 9.13
N THR A 53 4.42 1.33 8.37
CA THR A 53 3.49 2.36 8.83
C THR A 53 2.31 1.76 9.58
N PHE A 54 1.59 0.81 8.98
CA PHE A 54 0.31 0.36 9.52
C PHE A 54 0.42 -0.85 10.42
N ASP A 55 1.42 -1.71 10.24
CA ASP A 55 1.55 -2.92 11.05
C ASP A 55 1.88 -2.55 12.49
N PHE A 56 2.83 -1.64 12.66
CA PHE A 56 3.22 -1.11 13.96
C PHE A 56 2.10 -0.37 14.68
N MET A 57 1.10 0.20 13.97
CA MET A 57 -0.07 0.83 14.61
C MET A 57 -1.00 -0.17 15.33
N HIS A 58 -0.87 -1.48 15.09
CA HIS A 58 -1.61 -2.48 15.86
C HIS A 58 -1.20 -2.45 17.33
N ILE A 59 0.10 -2.29 17.63
CA ILE A 59 0.64 -2.30 18.99
C ILE A 59 0.07 -1.16 19.87
N PRO A 60 0.25 0.14 19.56
CA PRO A 60 -0.31 1.22 20.37
C PRO A 60 -1.84 1.15 20.39
N GLY A 61 -2.42 0.62 19.31
CA GLY A 61 -3.83 0.34 19.20
C GLY A 61 -4.37 -0.71 20.16
N LEU A 62 -3.58 -1.71 20.53
CA LEU A 62 -3.89 -2.72 21.55
C LEU A 62 -3.61 -2.19 22.95
N LEU A 63 -2.58 -1.35 23.09
CA LEU A 63 -2.24 -0.67 24.35
C LEU A 63 -3.18 0.48 24.73
N GLY A 64 -4.25 0.70 23.97
CA GLY A 64 -5.32 1.66 24.31
C GLY A 64 -5.11 3.08 23.79
N MET A 65 -4.17 3.34 22.87
CA MET A 65 -4.01 4.65 22.25
C MET A 65 -5.34 5.11 21.60
N PRO A 66 -5.93 6.23 22.04
CA PRO A 66 -7.16 6.73 21.47
C PRO A 66 -6.93 7.28 20.06
N ARG A 67 -8.01 7.35 19.30
CA ARG A 67 -8.01 7.84 17.92
C ARG A 67 -8.34 9.33 17.94
N ARG A 68 -7.70 10.14 17.08
CA ARG A 68 -8.01 11.58 16.92
C ARG A 68 -7.78 12.40 18.20
N ILE A 69 -6.59 12.26 18.76
CA ILE A 69 -6.05 13.05 19.88
C ILE A 69 -5.17 14.17 19.34
#